data_AF-A0A327VWK0-F1
#
_entry.id   AF-A0A327VWK0-F1
#
_cell.length_a   1.000
_cell.length_b   1.000
_cell.length_c   1.000
_cell.angle_alpha   90.00
_cell.angle_beta   90.00
_cell.angle_gamma   90.00
#
_symmetry.space_group_name_H-M   'P 1'
#
loop_
_entity.id
_entity.type
_entity.pdbx_description
1 polymer ?
#
loop_
_entity_poly.entity_id
_entity_poly.type
_entity_poly.pdbx_seq_one_letter_code
_entity_poly.pdbx_strand_id
1 'polypeptide(L)'
;MQTTRPLLFPLLLVVVGIITFKLAFDFILNGKDVKKQFHELRWEPREVLFTVIDSALRDKTAIPALVAQRQDVGLMSPNIKSTDSLFDLQKKVLIRTRDHVAAMSNSEVETFAVKSIRLDPAFSFRSLPEIGDNDSNYAYPLKVIYADSALPTKTVSHNIFLRVKNMDSDQFMLKYPNFGFWALLLVIQVILYVLLILFLLTKLFTPMNNFPLKWKVIYVGLIVLVCIAFYIWLLSSNDDTVIVKPVLFMRSMNSVFDVVNVLGYITAALCLAGMMFSSSAAASIGKSTDITAHRDELVNINTSFKTYFLIAALTMTLAVITSGQFYTALNTLDLVKAYNANIGHDYFRIELIYFYGILHTFILMIFFIPTQLRLNDINQKMLVAYPSDGAQLKVLEPVPMVKKVMDLLVMGAPLLAAFVKSLLDIVAG
;
A
#
# COMPACT_ATOMS: atom_id res chain seq x y z
N MET A 1 11.51 38.01 -32.23
CA MET A 1 10.10 37.98 -31.77
C MET A 1 10.03 37.24 -30.46
N GLN A 2 9.83 37.93 -29.34
CA GLN A 2 9.52 37.29 -28.05
C GLN A 2 8.13 36.67 -28.19
N THR A 3 8.08 35.35 -28.32
CA THR A 3 6.84 34.59 -28.19
C THR A 3 6.37 34.76 -26.75
N THR A 4 5.41 35.67 -26.55
CA THR A 4 4.61 35.74 -25.30
C THR A 4 4.04 34.36 -25.07
N ARG A 5 4.71 33.55 -24.25
CA ARG A 5 4.15 32.27 -23.79
C ARG A 5 2.85 32.63 -23.08
N PRO A 6 1.70 32.13 -23.56
CA PRO A 6 0.44 32.61 -23.06
C PRO A 6 0.32 32.23 -21.57
N LEU A 7 -0.01 33.21 -20.73
CA LEU A 7 -0.43 33.06 -19.33
C LEU A 7 -1.52 31.99 -19.12
N LEU A 8 -2.13 31.50 -20.21
CA LEU A 8 -3.12 30.44 -20.27
C LEU A 8 -2.61 29.08 -19.77
N PHE A 9 -1.34 28.72 -19.97
CA PHE A 9 -0.88 27.37 -19.58
C PHE A 9 -0.78 27.18 -18.05
N PRO A 10 -0.17 28.10 -17.28
CA PRO A 10 -0.21 28.02 -15.81
C PRO A 10 -1.64 28.03 -15.25
N LEU A 11 -2.52 28.87 -15.82
CA LEU A 11 -3.92 28.93 -15.40
C LEU A 11 -4.66 27.61 -15.67
N LEU A 12 -4.44 27.00 -16.83
CA LEU A 12 -5.00 25.69 -17.17
C LEU A 12 -4.56 24.61 -16.17
N LEU A 13 -3.27 24.58 -15.80
CA LEU A 13 -2.76 23.62 -14.81
C LEU A 13 -3.44 23.78 -13.44
N VAL A 14 -3.66 25.01 -12.99
CA VAL A 14 -4.36 25.28 -11.73
C VAL A 14 -5.81 24.79 -11.80
N VAL A 15 -6.53 25.11 -12.88
CA VAL A 15 -7.93 24.68 -13.07
C VAL A 15 -8.04 23.16 -13.11
N VAL A 16 -7.18 22.49 -13.89
CA VAL A 16 -7.15 21.02 -13.95
C VAL A 16 -6.80 20.43 -12.58
N GLY A 17 -5.87 21.02 -11.85
CA GLY A 17 -5.49 20.59 -10.51
C GLY A 17 -6.67 20.63 -9.53
N ILE A 18 -7.42 21.73 -9.50
CA ILE A 18 -8.59 21.88 -8.62
C ILE A 18 -9.70 20.87 -8.98
N ILE A 19 -10.00 20.70 -10.28
CA ILE A 19 -11.00 19.73 -10.74
C ILE A 19 -10.57 18.31 -10.34
N THR A 20 -9.29 17.97 -10.57
CA THR A 20 -8.75 16.65 -10.23
C THR A 20 -8.77 16.41 -8.73
N PHE A 21 -8.42 17.41 -7.91
CA PHE A 21 -8.51 17.32 -6.45
C PHE A 21 -9.93 16.97 -6.00
N LYS A 22 -10.94 17.70 -6.49
CA LYS A 22 -12.34 17.45 -6.13
C LYS A 22 -12.78 16.04 -6.53
N LEU A 23 -12.50 15.63 -7.77
CA LEU A 23 -12.86 14.29 -8.25
C LEU A 23 -12.15 13.17 -7.49
N ALA A 24 -10.85 13.34 -7.19
CA ALA A 24 -10.07 12.36 -6.44
C ALA A 24 -10.57 12.25 -4.99
N PHE A 25 -10.84 13.39 -4.36
CA PHE A 25 -11.39 13.45 -3.00
C PHE A 25 -12.75 12.74 -2.92
N ASP A 26 -13.68 13.08 -3.82
CA ASP A 26 -15.01 12.44 -3.86
C ASP A 26 -14.89 10.94 -4.17
N PHE A 27 -14.05 10.55 -5.13
CA PHE A 27 -13.89 9.15 -5.50
C PHE A 27 -13.25 8.29 -4.39
N ILE A 28 -12.22 8.80 -3.70
CA ILE A 28 -11.47 8.04 -2.69
C ILE A 28 -12.22 8.02 -1.35
N LEU A 29 -12.73 9.17 -0.89
CA LEU A 29 -13.31 9.31 0.45
C LEU A 29 -14.82 9.10 0.50
N ASN A 30 -15.54 9.42 -0.57
CA ASN A 30 -17.00 9.36 -0.59
C ASN A 30 -17.53 8.19 -1.42
N GLY A 31 -16.79 7.76 -2.44
CA GLY A 31 -17.17 6.65 -3.31
C GLY A 31 -18.54 6.84 -3.96
N LYS A 32 -19.29 5.74 -4.11
CA LYS A 32 -20.68 5.79 -4.62
C LYS A 32 -21.71 6.17 -3.54
N ASP A 33 -21.40 5.88 -2.28
CA ASP A 33 -22.26 6.15 -1.12
C ASP A 33 -21.37 6.51 0.07
N VAL A 34 -21.40 7.80 0.48
CA VAL A 34 -20.56 8.40 1.53
C VAL A 34 -20.59 7.57 2.82
N LYS A 35 -21.75 7.02 3.17
CA LYS A 35 -21.96 6.32 4.44
C LYS A 35 -21.59 4.84 4.40
N LYS A 36 -21.35 4.30 3.21
CA LYS A 36 -21.04 2.87 2.99
C LYS A 36 -19.66 2.65 2.38
N GLN A 37 -18.93 3.73 2.11
CA GLN A 37 -17.60 3.64 1.53
C GLN A 37 -16.65 2.91 2.47
N PHE A 38 -16.63 3.34 3.74
CA PHE A 38 -15.84 2.73 4.80
C PHE A 38 -16.70 1.88 5.73
N HIS A 39 -16.12 0.78 6.18
CA HIS A 39 -16.74 -0.12 7.11
C HIS A 39 -15.67 -0.86 7.92
N GLU A 40 -16.11 -1.67 8.88
CA GLU A 40 -15.24 -2.63 9.55
C GLU A 40 -16.03 -3.87 9.92
N LEU A 41 -15.35 -5.00 10.06
CA LEU A 41 -15.92 -6.16 10.73
C LEU A 41 -15.89 -5.89 12.24
N ARG A 42 -17.07 -5.86 12.86
CA ARG A 42 -17.23 -5.47 14.27
C ARG A 42 -16.48 -6.45 15.17
N TRP A 43 -15.31 -6.03 15.64
CA TRP A 43 -14.50 -6.73 16.62
C TRP A 43 -14.35 -5.85 17.86
N GLU A 44 -15.22 -6.08 18.84
CA GLU A 44 -15.17 -5.39 20.14
C GLU A 44 -14.70 -6.40 21.19
N PRO A 45 -13.43 -6.34 21.66
CA PRO A 45 -12.86 -7.38 22.53
C PRO A 45 -13.69 -7.68 23.79
N ARG A 46 -14.29 -6.65 24.38
CA ARG A 46 -15.20 -6.79 25.53
C ARG A 46 -16.46 -7.58 25.19
N GLU A 47 -17.12 -7.25 24.09
CA GLU A 47 -18.33 -7.95 23.63
C GLU A 47 -18.00 -9.41 23.27
N VAL A 48 -16.86 -9.65 22.61
CA VAL A 48 -16.38 -11.00 22.28
C VAL A 48 -16.15 -11.81 23.56
N LEU A 49 -15.42 -11.25 24.55
CA LEU A 49 -15.19 -11.92 25.83
C LEU A 49 -16.50 -12.27 26.54
N PHE A 50 -17.41 -11.30 26.69
CA PHE A 50 -18.69 -11.56 27.34
C PHE A 50 -19.52 -12.58 26.58
N THR A 51 -19.56 -12.52 25.25
CA THR A 51 -20.30 -13.50 24.44
C THR A 51 -19.75 -14.91 24.63
N VAL A 52 -18.43 -15.08 24.62
CA VAL A 52 -17.78 -16.39 24.82
C VAL A 52 -18.01 -16.88 26.25
N ILE A 53 -17.80 -16.03 27.26
CA ILE A 53 -17.95 -16.38 28.68
C ILE A 53 -19.42 -16.72 29.01
N ASP A 54 -20.38 -15.89 28.63
CA ASP A 54 -21.80 -16.11 28.91
C ASP A 54 -22.36 -17.31 28.14
N SER A 55 -21.81 -17.63 26.97
CA SER A 55 -22.14 -18.86 26.26
C SER A 55 -21.57 -20.09 26.97
N ALA A 56 -20.33 -20.01 27.46
CA ALA A 56 -19.70 -21.07 28.26
C ALA A 56 -20.42 -21.33 29.59
N LEU A 57 -20.95 -20.28 30.22
CA LEU A 57 -21.74 -20.40 31.45
C LEU A 57 -23.08 -21.11 31.23
N ARG A 58 -23.61 -21.07 30.00
CA ARG A 58 -24.85 -21.74 29.60
C ARG A 58 -24.61 -23.16 29.07
N ASP A 59 -23.49 -23.37 28.38
CA ASP A 59 -23.14 -24.64 27.78
C ASP A 59 -22.56 -25.63 28.81
N LYS A 60 -23.33 -26.67 29.10
CA LYS A 60 -22.92 -27.74 30.02
C LYS A 60 -22.09 -28.84 29.36
N THR A 61 -21.91 -28.83 28.03
CA THR A 61 -21.36 -29.97 27.28
C THR A 61 -19.83 -30.08 27.32
N ALA A 62 -19.12 -28.96 27.52
CA ALA A 62 -17.65 -28.93 27.51
C ALA A 62 -17.01 -29.71 28.67
N ILE A 63 -17.68 -29.79 29.82
CA ILE A 63 -17.15 -30.42 31.05
C ILE A 63 -17.28 -31.94 31.04
N PRO A 64 -18.42 -32.52 30.62
CA PRO A 64 -18.53 -33.96 30.36
C PRO A 64 -17.45 -34.49 29.42
N ALA A 65 -17.14 -33.77 28.33
CA ALA A 65 -16.08 -34.18 27.39
C ALA A 65 -14.69 -34.23 28.05
N LEU A 66 -14.36 -33.27 28.93
CA LEU A 66 -13.12 -33.26 29.69
C LEU A 66 -13.05 -34.41 30.71
N VAL A 67 -14.18 -34.71 31.37
CA VAL A 67 -14.26 -35.81 32.34
C VAL A 67 -14.07 -37.14 31.64
N ALA A 68 -14.71 -37.35 30.49
CA ALA A 68 -14.51 -38.53 29.66
C ALA A 68 -13.02 -38.69 29.28
N GLN A 69 -12.38 -37.62 28.80
CA GLN A 69 -10.96 -37.64 28.47
C GLN A 69 -10.06 -37.98 29.68
N ARG A 70 -10.37 -37.47 30.89
CA ARG A 70 -9.60 -37.80 32.10
C ARG A 70 -9.83 -39.23 32.58
N GLN A 71 -11.03 -39.78 32.37
CA GLN A 71 -11.34 -41.18 32.66
C GLN A 71 -10.59 -42.11 31.71
N ASP A 72 -10.53 -41.78 30.41
CA ASP A 72 -9.79 -42.55 29.41
C ASP A 72 -8.29 -42.61 29.70
N VAL A 73 -7.72 -41.55 30.26
CA VAL A 73 -6.29 -41.48 30.64
C VAL A 73 -6.04 -42.06 32.05
N GLY A 74 -7.06 -42.59 32.73
CA GLY A 74 -6.95 -43.18 34.07
C GLY A 74 -6.67 -42.17 35.20
N LEU A 75 -6.85 -40.88 34.94
CA LEU A 75 -6.62 -39.80 35.90
C LEU A 75 -7.81 -39.56 36.84
N MET A 76 -8.96 -40.18 36.57
CA MET A 76 -10.16 -40.13 37.41
C MET A 76 -10.80 -41.51 37.55
N SER A 77 -11.22 -41.86 38.77
CA SER A 77 -11.99 -43.07 39.04
C SER A 77 -13.41 -42.97 38.47
N PRO A 78 -13.99 -44.05 37.91
CA PRO A 78 -15.32 -44.03 37.27
C PRO A 78 -16.50 -43.72 38.21
N ASN A 79 -16.29 -43.70 39.53
CA ASN A 79 -17.36 -43.61 40.54
C ASN A 79 -17.51 -42.25 41.26
N ILE A 80 -16.95 -41.15 40.74
CA ILE A 80 -16.97 -39.84 41.45
C ILE A 80 -18.06 -38.91 40.91
N LYS A 81 -18.78 -38.22 41.82
CA LYS A 81 -19.56 -36.98 41.61
C LYS A 81 -18.70 -35.78 41.12
N SER A 82 -17.71 -36.01 40.25
CA SER A 82 -16.66 -35.04 39.91
C SER A 82 -17.11 -34.02 38.86
N THR A 83 -18.07 -34.38 38.00
CA THR A 83 -18.64 -33.52 36.96
C THR A 83 -19.23 -32.23 37.54
N ASP A 84 -19.99 -32.34 38.63
CA ASP A 84 -20.65 -31.19 39.26
C ASP A 84 -19.61 -30.26 39.91
N SER A 85 -18.62 -30.82 40.60
CA SER A 85 -17.56 -30.04 41.24
C SER A 85 -16.67 -29.27 40.24
N LEU A 86 -16.35 -29.89 39.09
CA LEU A 86 -15.61 -29.24 38.02
C LEU A 86 -16.44 -28.19 37.31
N PHE A 87 -17.75 -28.43 37.15
CA PHE A 87 -18.68 -27.46 36.62
C PHE A 87 -18.81 -26.22 37.49
N ASP A 88 -18.97 -26.40 38.79
CA ASP A 88 -19.02 -25.28 39.73
C ASP A 88 -17.70 -24.50 39.77
N LEU A 89 -16.56 -25.20 39.69
CA LEU A 89 -15.25 -24.55 39.63
C LEU A 89 -15.10 -23.73 38.33
N GLN A 90 -15.39 -24.30 37.17
CA GLN A 90 -15.33 -23.60 35.88
C GLN A 90 -16.27 -22.40 35.88
N LYS A 91 -17.51 -22.59 36.34
CA LYS A 91 -18.51 -21.52 36.45
C LYS A 91 -18.03 -20.39 37.34
N LYS A 92 -17.45 -20.70 38.51
CA LYS A 92 -16.91 -19.70 39.45
C LYS A 92 -15.77 -18.90 38.83
N VAL A 93 -14.86 -19.57 38.12
CA VAL A 93 -13.76 -18.90 37.40
C VAL A 93 -14.30 -17.97 36.32
N LEU A 94 -15.22 -18.46 35.47
CA LEU A 94 -15.82 -17.67 34.41
C LEU A 94 -16.59 -16.43 34.93
N ILE A 95 -17.34 -16.57 36.02
CA ILE A 95 -18.02 -15.42 36.66
C ILE A 95 -17.00 -14.40 37.15
N ARG A 96 -15.95 -14.86 37.87
CA ARG A 96 -14.89 -13.96 38.34
C ARG A 96 -14.20 -13.24 37.19
N THR A 97 -13.88 -13.94 36.10
CA THR A 97 -13.30 -13.32 34.91
C THR A 97 -14.26 -12.29 34.32
N ARG A 98 -15.55 -12.61 34.19
CA ARG A 98 -16.55 -11.69 33.66
C ARG A 98 -16.63 -10.41 34.49
N ASP A 99 -16.70 -10.54 35.80
CA ASP A 99 -16.77 -9.40 36.73
C ASP A 99 -15.48 -8.58 36.68
N HIS A 100 -14.33 -9.24 36.54
CA HIS A 100 -13.04 -8.58 36.36
C HIS A 100 -12.98 -7.78 35.04
N VAL A 101 -13.39 -8.38 33.92
CA VAL A 101 -13.47 -7.72 32.60
C VAL A 101 -14.45 -6.55 32.62
N ALA A 102 -15.57 -6.65 33.36
CA ALA A 102 -16.52 -5.56 33.51
C ALA A 102 -15.91 -4.34 34.20
N ALA A 103 -15.02 -4.55 35.17
CA ALA A 103 -14.35 -3.47 35.91
C ALA A 103 -13.15 -2.85 35.16
N MET A 104 -12.61 -3.52 34.14
CA MET A 104 -11.48 -3.02 33.34
C MET A 104 -11.86 -1.84 32.45
N SER A 105 -10.91 -0.94 32.22
CA SER A 105 -10.93 0.03 31.12
C SER A 105 -10.81 -0.66 29.75
N ASN A 106 -11.14 0.03 28.66
CA ASN A 106 -11.09 -0.58 27.32
C ASN A 106 -9.68 -1.02 26.89
N SER A 107 -8.65 -0.25 27.23
CA SER A 107 -7.24 -0.60 26.93
C SER A 107 -6.76 -1.82 27.72
N GLU A 108 -7.20 -1.96 28.98
CA GLU A 108 -6.94 -3.15 29.79
C GLU A 108 -7.64 -4.38 29.20
N VAL A 109 -8.89 -4.24 28.75
CA VAL A 109 -9.62 -5.33 28.08
C VAL A 109 -8.93 -5.76 26.79
N GLU A 110 -8.45 -4.82 25.98
CA GLU A 110 -7.69 -5.13 24.77
C GLU A 110 -6.43 -5.94 25.08
N THR A 111 -5.65 -5.49 26.07
CA THR A 111 -4.42 -6.18 26.51
C THR A 111 -4.73 -7.58 27.06
N PHE A 112 -5.83 -7.72 27.80
CA PHE A 112 -6.29 -9.00 28.33
C PHE A 112 -6.79 -9.92 27.20
N ALA A 113 -7.53 -9.39 26.24
CA ALA A 113 -8.06 -10.13 25.09
C ALA A 113 -6.94 -10.68 24.21
N VAL A 114 -5.86 -9.92 23.96
CA VAL A 114 -4.70 -10.41 23.20
C VAL A 114 -4.08 -11.68 23.81
N LYS A 115 -4.13 -11.82 25.14
CA LYS A 115 -3.56 -12.99 25.86
C LYS A 115 -4.56 -14.15 25.98
N SER A 116 -5.84 -13.82 26.11
CA SER A 116 -6.88 -14.77 26.51
C SER A 116 -7.78 -15.21 25.36
N ILE A 117 -7.86 -14.44 24.27
CA ILE A 117 -8.62 -14.78 23.08
C ILE A 117 -7.68 -15.26 21.98
N ARG A 118 -8.06 -16.38 21.37
CA ARG A 118 -7.43 -16.92 20.17
C ARG A 118 -8.50 -17.10 19.09
N LEU A 119 -8.11 -16.88 17.85
CA LEU A 119 -8.94 -17.24 16.71
C LEU A 119 -8.72 -18.71 16.38
N ASP A 120 -9.74 -19.35 15.80
CA ASP A 120 -9.58 -20.70 15.26
C ASP A 120 -8.36 -20.74 14.31
N PRO A 121 -7.40 -21.67 14.49
CA PRO A 121 -6.27 -21.83 13.57
C PRO A 121 -6.68 -22.06 12.11
N ALA A 122 -7.90 -22.55 11.85
CA ALA A 122 -8.44 -22.71 10.50
C ALA A 122 -8.97 -21.41 9.88
N PHE A 123 -9.15 -20.35 10.67
CA PHE A 123 -9.61 -19.06 10.17
C PHE A 123 -8.52 -18.43 9.28
N SER A 124 -8.96 -17.85 8.16
CA SER A 124 -8.09 -17.13 7.23
C SER A 124 -8.86 -15.97 6.64
N PHE A 125 -8.23 -14.80 6.49
CA PHE A 125 -8.84 -13.67 5.78
C PHE A 125 -9.22 -13.99 4.33
N ARG A 126 -8.58 -15.00 3.72
CA ARG A 126 -8.90 -15.46 2.37
C ARG A 126 -10.28 -16.11 2.27
N SER A 127 -10.79 -16.67 3.37
CA SER A 127 -12.10 -17.33 3.38
C SER A 127 -13.26 -16.39 3.69
N LEU A 128 -13.00 -15.08 3.87
CA LEU A 128 -14.06 -14.10 4.06
C LEU A 128 -14.87 -13.93 2.77
N PRO A 129 -16.21 -14.11 2.83
CA PRO A 129 -17.08 -13.87 1.70
C PRO A 129 -17.12 -12.39 1.35
N GLU A 130 -17.43 -12.08 0.10
CA GLU A 130 -17.61 -10.70 -0.34
C GLU A 130 -18.89 -10.11 0.25
N ILE A 131 -18.86 -8.81 0.54
CA ILE A 131 -20.07 -8.08 0.95
C ILE A 131 -20.90 -7.84 -0.32
N GLY A 132 -22.06 -8.50 -0.39
CA GLY A 132 -23.05 -8.22 -1.44
C GLY A 132 -23.66 -6.82 -1.29
N ASP A 133 -24.57 -6.44 -2.18
CA ASP A 133 -25.15 -5.08 -2.15
C ASP A 133 -25.95 -4.75 -0.86
N ASN A 134 -26.38 -5.78 -0.12
CA ASN A 134 -27.14 -5.68 1.12
C ASN A 134 -26.27 -5.96 2.36
N ASP A 135 -25.45 -4.98 2.75
CA ASP A 135 -24.52 -5.06 3.88
C ASP A 135 -25.20 -5.44 5.21
N SER A 136 -26.48 -5.08 5.40
CA SER A 136 -27.22 -5.29 6.65
C SER A 136 -27.37 -6.76 7.04
N ASN A 137 -27.27 -7.66 6.07
CA ASN A 137 -27.42 -9.11 6.28
C ASN A 137 -26.06 -9.83 6.35
N TYR A 138 -24.95 -9.11 6.19
CA TYR A 138 -23.64 -9.73 6.28
C TYR A 138 -23.36 -10.17 7.73
N ALA A 139 -23.20 -11.48 7.91
CA ALA A 139 -22.79 -12.09 9.16
C ALA A 139 -21.84 -13.25 8.87
N TYR A 140 -20.60 -13.14 9.34
CA TYR A 140 -19.61 -14.21 9.20
C TYR A 140 -19.44 -14.94 10.53
N PRO A 141 -19.72 -16.26 10.61
CA PRO A 141 -19.47 -17.03 11.81
C PRO A 141 -17.96 -17.23 12.00
N LEU A 142 -17.41 -16.66 13.07
CA LEU A 142 -16.02 -16.81 13.47
C LEU A 142 -15.96 -17.62 14.77
N LYS A 143 -15.21 -18.72 14.75
CA LYS A 143 -14.94 -19.50 15.94
C LYS A 143 -13.83 -18.85 16.75
N VAL A 144 -14.13 -18.52 18.00
CA VAL A 144 -13.24 -17.87 18.96
C VAL A 144 -12.99 -18.81 20.12
N ILE A 145 -11.75 -18.85 20.58
CA ILE A 145 -11.28 -19.70 21.66
C ILE A 145 -10.81 -18.80 22.80
N TYR A 146 -11.50 -18.84 23.93
CA TYR A 146 -11.04 -18.25 25.18
C TYR A 146 -10.15 -19.25 25.91
N ALA A 147 -8.95 -18.82 26.30
CA ALA A 147 -7.94 -19.62 26.97
C ALA A 147 -7.53 -18.94 28.30
N ASP A 148 -7.61 -19.69 29.39
CA ASP A 148 -7.25 -19.22 30.72
C ASP A 148 -6.72 -20.40 31.55
N SER A 149 -5.61 -20.19 32.26
CA SER A 149 -4.97 -21.21 33.08
C SER A 149 -5.78 -21.61 34.31
N ALA A 150 -6.68 -20.74 34.76
CA ALA A 150 -7.58 -21.03 35.88
C ALA A 150 -8.75 -21.95 35.48
N LEU A 151 -9.03 -22.11 34.18
CA LEU A 151 -10.10 -23.00 33.71
C LEU A 151 -9.69 -24.48 33.83
N PRO A 152 -10.58 -25.36 34.32
CA PRO A 152 -10.33 -26.80 34.35
C PRO A 152 -10.07 -27.42 32.96
N THR A 153 -10.77 -26.92 31.95
CA THR A 153 -10.64 -27.31 30.54
C THR A 153 -9.51 -26.56 29.82
N LYS A 154 -8.88 -25.57 30.48
CA LYS A 154 -7.94 -24.58 29.92
C LYS A 154 -8.48 -23.70 28.80
N THR A 155 -9.49 -24.15 28.07
CA THR A 155 -10.06 -23.45 26.92
C THR A 155 -11.58 -23.63 26.83
N VAL A 156 -12.22 -22.66 26.18
CA VAL A 156 -13.64 -22.64 25.81
C VAL A 156 -13.73 -22.10 24.40
N SER A 157 -14.46 -22.76 23.50
CA SER A 157 -14.69 -22.27 22.14
C SER A 157 -16.14 -21.88 21.90
N HIS A 158 -16.38 -20.79 21.17
CA HIS A 158 -17.72 -20.37 20.78
C HIS A 158 -17.70 -19.68 19.40
N ASN A 159 -18.78 -19.84 18.64
CA ASN A 159 -18.96 -19.15 17.36
C ASN A 159 -19.61 -17.78 17.60
N ILE A 160 -18.90 -16.71 17.27
CA ILE A 160 -19.46 -15.36 17.23
C ILE A 160 -19.81 -15.01 15.79
N PHE A 161 -20.74 -14.07 15.60
CA PHE A 161 -21.06 -13.55 14.27
C PHE A 161 -20.44 -12.17 14.07
N LEU A 162 -19.45 -12.07 13.19
CA LEU A 162 -18.89 -10.80 12.76
C LEU A 162 -19.87 -10.12 11.82
N ARG A 163 -20.36 -8.94 12.21
CA ARG A 163 -21.24 -8.11 11.40
C ARG A 163 -20.46 -6.92 10.85
N VAL A 164 -20.87 -6.45 9.68
CA VAL A 164 -20.32 -5.22 9.10
C VAL A 164 -20.89 -4.02 9.84
N LYS A 165 -20.00 -3.12 10.25
CA LYS A 165 -20.35 -1.81 10.81
C LYS A 165 -19.93 -0.76 9.81
N ASN A 166 -20.92 -0.15 9.16
CA ASN A 166 -20.68 0.98 8.26
C ASN A 166 -20.28 2.21 9.08
N MET A 167 -19.31 2.95 8.57
CA MET A 167 -18.76 4.13 9.24
C MET A 167 -18.68 5.29 8.26
N ASP A 168 -19.02 6.48 8.73
CA ASP A 168 -18.71 7.70 8.00
C ASP A 168 -17.19 7.88 7.94
N SER A 169 -16.68 8.45 6.85
CA SER A 169 -15.24 8.61 6.59
C SER A 169 -14.52 9.28 7.76
N ASP A 170 -15.08 10.34 8.34
CA ASP A 170 -14.48 11.04 9.47
C ASP A 170 -14.34 10.16 10.72
N GLN A 171 -15.38 9.38 11.04
CA GLN A 171 -15.34 8.47 12.19
C GLN A 171 -14.33 7.35 11.98
N PHE A 172 -14.25 6.83 10.75
CA PHE A 172 -13.30 5.79 10.41
C PHE A 172 -11.86 6.30 10.50
N MET A 173 -11.56 7.49 9.96
CA MET A 173 -10.22 8.07 10.02
C MET A 173 -9.82 8.52 11.43
N LEU A 174 -10.77 8.99 12.25
CA LEU A 174 -10.51 9.28 13.66
C LEU A 174 -10.15 8.02 14.45
N LYS A 175 -10.80 6.88 14.14
CA LYS A 175 -10.47 5.58 14.74
C LYS A 175 -9.14 5.04 14.20
N TYR A 176 -8.87 5.22 12.91
CA TYR A 176 -7.72 4.70 12.21
C TYR A 176 -6.95 5.79 11.43
N PRO A 177 -6.13 6.61 12.12
CA PRO A 177 -5.47 7.77 11.51
C PRO A 177 -4.52 7.41 10.35
N ASN A 178 -3.95 6.19 10.36
CA ASN A 178 -3.10 5.70 9.27
C ASN A 178 -3.85 5.60 7.93
N PHE A 179 -5.16 5.30 7.94
CA PHE A 179 -5.96 5.35 6.72
C PHE A 179 -6.18 6.79 6.25
N GLY A 180 -6.26 7.76 7.16
CA GLY A 180 -6.38 9.17 6.82
C GLY A 180 -5.13 9.67 6.10
N PHE A 181 -3.96 9.32 6.63
CA PHE A 181 -2.67 9.63 5.99
C PHE A 181 -2.53 8.93 4.63
N TRP A 182 -2.90 7.65 4.54
CA TRP A 182 -2.91 6.91 3.27
C TRP A 182 -3.83 7.55 2.22
N ALA A 183 -5.06 7.90 2.60
CA ALA A 183 -6.02 8.53 1.69
C ALA A 183 -5.52 9.89 1.19
N LEU A 184 -4.89 10.69 2.06
CA LEU A 184 -4.24 11.94 1.69
C LEU A 184 -3.13 11.72 0.64
N LEU A 185 -2.28 10.71 0.85
CA LEU A 185 -1.22 10.37 -0.12
C LEU A 185 -1.80 9.94 -1.47
N LEU A 186 -2.91 9.18 -1.50
CA LEU A 186 -3.59 8.82 -2.74
C LEU A 186 -4.14 10.04 -3.48
N VAL A 187 -4.78 10.97 -2.77
CA VAL A 187 -5.30 12.20 -3.39
C VAL A 187 -4.15 13.01 -4.00
N ILE A 188 -3.04 13.18 -3.27
CA ILE A 188 -1.84 13.85 -3.77
C ILE A 188 -1.28 13.14 -5.01
N GLN A 189 -1.20 11.81 -4.97
CA GLN A 189 -0.75 10.99 -6.11
C GLN A 189 -1.59 11.21 -7.36
N VAL A 190 -2.92 11.12 -7.25
CA VAL A 190 -3.82 11.27 -8.40
C VAL A 190 -3.64 12.65 -9.06
N ILE A 191 -3.61 13.71 -8.25
CA ILE A 191 -3.38 15.08 -8.74
C ILE A 191 -2.03 15.18 -9.42
N LEU A 192 -0.98 14.69 -8.77
CA LEU A 192 0.38 14.71 -9.29
C LEU A 192 0.47 13.96 -10.63
N TYR A 193 -0.08 12.74 -10.72
CA TYR A 193 -0.03 11.93 -11.93
C TYR A 193 -0.77 12.58 -13.09
N VAL A 194 -1.98 13.11 -12.87
CA VAL A 194 -2.74 13.81 -13.92
C VAL A 194 -1.96 15.03 -14.44
N LEU A 195 -1.40 15.84 -13.55
CA LEU A 195 -0.60 17.01 -13.94
C LEU A 195 0.71 16.61 -14.65
N LEU A 196 1.39 15.57 -14.15
CA LEU A 196 2.60 15.03 -14.75
C LEU A 196 2.34 14.46 -16.15
N ILE A 197 1.25 13.74 -16.36
CA ILE A 197 0.87 13.22 -17.69
C ILE A 197 0.76 14.38 -18.69
N LEU A 198 0.02 15.44 -18.35
CA LEU A 198 -0.12 16.61 -19.22
C LEU A 198 1.23 17.29 -19.50
N PHE A 199 2.06 17.46 -18.47
CA PHE A 199 3.39 18.04 -18.58
C PHE A 199 4.32 17.20 -19.47
N LEU A 200 4.36 15.89 -19.24
CA LEU A 200 5.21 14.94 -19.95
C LEU A 200 4.81 14.83 -21.43
N LEU A 201 3.51 14.74 -21.73
CA LEU A 201 3.02 14.76 -23.11
C LEU A 201 3.46 16.04 -23.82
N THR A 202 3.30 17.20 -23.19
CA THR A 202 3.72 18.48 -23.76
C THR A 202 5.23 18.49 -24.06
N LYS A 203 6.04 18.02 -23.10
CA LYS A 203 7.51 17.95 -23.25
C LYS A 203 7.96 16.99 -24.35
N LEU A 204 7.32 15.83 -24.44
CA LEU A 204 7.72 14.73 -25.32
C LEU A 204 7.33 15.00 -26.79
N PHE A 205 6.22 15.73 -26.99
CA PHE A 205 5.76 16.18 -28.31
C PHE A 205 6.29 17.57 -28.72
N THR A 206 7.04 18.27 -27.86
CA THR A 206 7.80 19.45 -28.27
C THR A 206 8.83 19.05 -29.35
N PRO A 207 9.01 19.83 -30.43
CA PRO A 207 9.95 19.52 -31.50
C PRO A 207 11.39 19.69 -31.01
N MET A 208 11.92 18.71 -30.29
CA MET A 208 13.35 18.60 -30.00
C MET A 208 14.09 17.66 -30.96
N ASN A 209 13.38 16.80 -31.71
CA ASN A 209 13.99 15.79 -32.56
C ASN A 209 13.33 15.79 -33.95
N ASN A 210 14.10 15.48 -34.99
CA ASN A 210 13.62 15.14 -36.35
C ASN A 210 12.75 13.86 -36.41
N PHE A 211 12.30 13.34 -35.26
CA PHE A 211 11.48 12.16 -35.19
C PHE A 211 10.05 12.51 -35.59
N PRO A 212 9.48 11.90 -36.64
CA PRO A 212 8.14 12.24 -37.10
C PRO A 212 7.11 12.04 -36.00
N LEU A 213 6.18 13.00 -35.85
CA LEU A 213 5.14 12.99 -34.82
C LEU A 213 4.36 11.67 -34.79
N LYS A 214 4.03 11.12 -35.98
CA LYS A 214 3.32 9.84 -36.13
C LYS A 214 4.00 8.69 -35.39
N TRP A 215 5.32 8.57 -35.52
CA TRP A 215 6.07 7.49 -34.86
C TRP A 215 6.17 7.72 -33.36
N LYS A 216 6.31 8.97 -32.88
CA LYS A 216 6.29 9.25 -31.43
C LYS A 216 4.99 8.79 -30.77
N VAL A 217 3.84 9.07 -31.40
CA VAL A 217 2.53 8.65 -30.89
C VAL A 217 2.43 7.13 -30.82
N ILE A 218 2.85 6.42 -31.88
CA ILE A 218 2.84 4.95 -31.93
C ILE A 218 3.73 4.36 -30.82
N TYR A 219 4.96 4.86 -30.66
CA TYR A 219 5.88 4.37 -29.62
C TYR A 219 5.37 4.61 -28.20
N VAL A 220 4.83 5.81 -27.92
CA VAL A 220 4.24 6.10 -26.60
C VAL A 220 3.04 5.19 -26.34
N GLY A 221 2.15 5.03 -27.32
CA GLY A 221 1.00 4.12 -27.21
C GLY A 221 1.42 2.68 -26.96
N LEU A 222 2.47 2.20 -27.64
CA LEU A 222 3.02 0.86 -27.43
C LEU A 222 3.61 0.69 -26.04
N ILE A 223 4.41 1.63 -25.55
CA ILE A 223 5.01 1.55 -24.20
C ILE A 223 3.91 1.56 -23.13
N VAL A 224 2.92 2.45 -23.25
CA VAL A 224 1.77 2.50 -22.34
C VAL A 224 1.00 1.18 -22.37
N LEU A 225 0.73 0.64 -23.56
CA LEU A 225 0.05 -0.64 -23.72
C LEU A 225 0.82 -1.78 -23.06
N VAL A 226 2.14 -1.85 -23.25
CA VAL A 226 3.00 -2.87 -22.63
C VAL A 226 3.01 -2.74 -21.11
N CYS A 227 3.10 -1.52 -20.56
CA CYS A 227 3.04 -1.30 -19.12
C CYS A 227 1.69 -1.71 -18.53
N ILE A 228 0.57 -1.37 -19.19
CA ILE A 228 -0.78 -1.76 -18.75
C ILE A 228 -0.98 -3.26 -18.87
N ALA A 229 -0.55 -3.88 -19.98
CA ALA A 229 -0.66 -5.33 -20.17
C ALA A 229 0.19 -6.10 -19.14
N PHE A 230 1.39 -5.61 -18.82
CA PHE A 230 2.23 -6.17 -17.76
C PHE A 230 1.55 -6.06 -16.40
N TYR A 231 0.95 -4.91 -16.08
CA TYR A 231 0.20 -4.72 -14.85
C TYR A 231 -1.02 -5.67 -14.76
N ILE A 232 -1.82 -5.76 -15.82
CA ILE A 232 -2.98 -6.66 -15.87
C ILE A 232 -2.52 -8.12 -15.73
N TRP A 233 -1.44 -8.52 -16.41
CA TRP A 233 -0.88 -9.87 -16.29
C TRP A 233 -0.40 -10.19 -14.88
N LEU A 234 0.25 -9.22 -14.21
CA LEU A 234 0.69 -9.33 -12.82
C LEU A 234 -0.49 -9.51 -11.87
N LEU A 235 -1.62 -8.86 -12.14
CA LEU A 235 -2.86 -9.00 -11.38
C LEU A 235 -3.59 -10.32 -11.67
N SER A 236 -3.76 -10.68 -12.95
CA SER A 236 -4.54 -11.85 -13.36
C SER A 236 -3.87 -13.18 -13.02
N SER A 237 -2.53 -13.20 -12.95
CA SER A 237 -1.80 -14.39 -12.50
C SER A 237 -1.99 -14.70 -11.00
N ASN A 238 -2.76 -13.86 -10.30
CA ASN A 238 -2.95 -13.83 -8.86
C ASN A 238 -4.44 -13.91 -8.44
N ASP A 239 -5.34 -14.42 -9.28
CA ASP A 239 -6.81 -14.40 -9.03
C ASP A 239 -7.25 -15.08 -7.71
N ASP A 240 -6.54 -16.10 -7.21
CA ASP A 240 -6.80 -16.71 -5.87
C ASP A 240 -6.26 -15.86 -4.69
N THR A 241 -5.66 -14.70 -4.98
CA THR A 241 -4.80 -13.96 -4.06
C THR A 241 -5.14 -12.48 -3.98
N VAL A 242 -6.43 -12.12 -3.98
CA VAL A 242 -6.83 -10.79 -3.48
C VAL A 242 -6.37 -10.69 -2.01
N ILE A 243 -5.15 -10.20 -1.80
CA ILE A 243 -4.45 -10.16 -0.49
C ILE A 243 -5.28 -9.35 0.49
N VAL A 244 -5.90 -8.28 0.01
CA VAL A 244 -6.75 -7.40 0.78
C VAL A 244 -8.17 -7.49 0.24
N LYS A 245 -9.08 -8.11 1.01
CA LYS A 245 -10.48 -8.20 0.63
C LYS A 245 -11.21 -6.88 0.96
N PRO A 246 -12.08 -6.37 0.08
CA PRO A 246 -12.86 -5.15 0.34
C PRO A 246 -13.67 -5.19 1.65
N VAL A 247 -14.13 -6.39 2.03
CA VAL A 247 -14.87 -6.69 3.28
C VAL A 247 -14.19 -6.24 4.57
N LEU A 248 -12.88 -6.01 4.53
CA LEU A 248 -12.14 -5.61 5.72
C LEU A 248 -12.33 -4.13 6.06
N PHE A 249 -12.44 -3.23 5.06
CA PHE A 249 -12.58 -1.82 5.37
C PHE A 249 -13.16 -0.87 4.30
N MET A 250 -13.01 -1.14 3.00
CA MET A 250 -13.46 -0.20 1.95
C MET A 250 -13.99 -0.91 0.70
N ARG A 251 -15.22 -0.53 0.31
CA ARG A 251 -15.98 -1.24 -0.74
C ARG A 251 -15.38 -1.09 -2.13
N SER A 252 -15.00 0.13 -2.53
CA SER A 252 -14.44 0.40 -3.87
C SER A 252 -12.91 0.35 -3.91
N MET A 253 -12.28 -0.35 -2.97
CA MET A 253 -10.82 -0.39 -2.84
C MET A 253 -10.11 -0.84 -4.11
N ASN A 254 -10.57 -1.93 -4.72
CA ASN A 254 -9.95 -2.43 -5.95
C ASN A 254 -9.99 -1.38 -7.06
N SER A 255 -11.15 -0.74 -7.26
CA SER A 255 -11.30 0.33 -8.25
C SER A 255 -10.41 1.55 -7.96
N VAL A 256 -10.22 1.91 -6.69
CA VAL A 256 -9.31 2.99 -6.31
C VAL A 256 -7.87 2.63 -6.68
N PHE A 257 -7.42 1.43 -6.31
CA PHE A 257 -6.08 0.95 -6.67
C PHE A 257 -5.87 0.86 -8.17
N ASP A 258 -6.85 0.33 -8.92
CA ASP A 258 -6.77 0.21 -10.38
C ASP A 258 -6.56 1.58 -11.03
N VAL A 259 -7.38 2.58 -10.66
CA VAL A 259 -7.27 3.93 -11.22
C VAL A 259 -5.93 4.57 -10.89
N VAL A 260 -5.50 4.53 -9.62
CA VAL A 260 -4.23 5.17 -9.20
C VAL A 260 -3.03 4.46 -9.86
N ASN A 261 -3.04 3.13 -9.91
CA ASN A 261 -1.97 2.38 -10.54
C ASN A 261 -1.92 2.62 -12.05
N VAL A 262 -3.05 2.62 -12.76
CA VAL A 262 -3.08 2.92 -14.20
C VAL A 262 -2.50 4.31 -14.47
N LEU A 263 -2.90 5.33 -13.70
CA LEU A 263 -2.33 6.68 -13.84
C LEU A 263 -0.82 6.69 -13.54
N GLY A 264 -0.38 5.98 -12.51
CA GLY A 264 1.03 5.84 -12.15
C GLY A 264 1.85 5.16 -13.27
N TYR A 265 1.34 4.07 -13.85
CA TYR A 265 1.99 3.35 -14.95
C TYR A 265 2.02 4.17 -16.25
N ILE A 266 0.98 4.94 -16.57
CA ILE A 266 1.00 5.87 -17.71
C ILE A 266 2.08 6.94 -17.49
N THR A 267 2.14 7.52 -16.29
CA THR A 267 3.14 8.53 -15.93
C THR A 267 4.56 7.96 -16.06
N ALA A 268 4.79 6.76 -15.51
CA ALA A 268 6.06 6.06 -15.61
C ALA A 268 6.42 5.77 -17.08
N ALA A 269 5.50 5.23 -17.87
CA ALA A 269 5.68 4.93 -19.29
C ALA A 269 6.12 6.16 -20.09
N LEU A 270 5.51 7.32 -19.85
CA LEU A 270 5.90 8.58 -20.49
C LEU A 270 7.31 9.02 -20.11
N CYS A 271 7.71 8.86 -18.84
CA CYS A 271 9.08 9.13 -18.41
C CYS A 271 10.09 8.17 -19.05
N LEU A 272 9.78 6.86 -19.10
CA LEU A 272 10.63 5.86 -19.74
C LEU A 272 10.80 6.16 -21.25
N ALA A 273 9.70 6.49 -21.93
CA ALA A 273 9.73 6.93 -23.33
C ALA A 273 10.59 8.19 -23.51
N GLY A 274 10.45 9.17 -22.62
CA GLY A 274 11.28 10.38 -22.60
C GLY A 274 12.78 10.06 -22.49
N MET A 275 13.16 9.15 -21.58
CA MET A 275 14.55 8.70 -21.44
C MET A 275 15.06 8.00 -22.71
N MET A 276 14.25 7.13 -23.32
CA MET A 276 14.61 6.47 -24.59
C MET A 276 14.79 7.46 -25.73
N PHE A 277 13.92 8.47 -25.85
CA PHE A 277 14.06 9.51 -26.86
C PHE A 277 15.29 10.38 -26.63
N SER A 278 15.63 10.70 -25.38
CA SER A 278 16.90 11.36 -25.05
C SER A 278 18.10 10.52 -25.49
N SER A 279 18.09 9.21 -25.21
CA SER A 279 19.16 8.29 -25.66
C SER A 279 19.29 8.25 -27.19
N SER A 280 18.17 8.17 -27.90
CA SER A 280 18.14 8.14 -29.37
C SER A 280 18.58 9.47 -29.99
N ALA A 281 18.20 10.61 -29.42
CA ALA A 281 18.64 11.93 -29.87
C ALA A 281 20.15 12.08 -29.71
N ALA A 282 20.66 11.75 -28.51
CA ALA A 282 22.09 11.77 -28.23
C ALA A 282 22.86 10.88 -29.22
N ALA A 283 22.35 9.67 -29.49
CA ALA A 283 22.92 8.75 -30.47
C ALA A 283 23.10 9.36 -31.86
N SER A 284 22.10 10.11 -32.32
CA SER A 284 22.09 10.73 -33.63
C SER A 284 23.17 11.82 -33.71
N ILE A 285 23.28 12.64 -32.66
CA ILE A 285 24.33 13.65 -32.55
C ILE A 285 25.71 13.01 -32.52
N GLY A 286 25.88 11.91 -31.76
CA GLY A 286 27.16 11.19 -31.66
C GLY A 286 27.63 10.55 -32.97
N LYS A 287 26.77 10.48 -34.00
CA LYS A 287 27.13 10.04 -35.37
C LYS A 287 27.44 11.21 -36.31
N SER A 288 27.16 12.45 -35.91
CA SER A 288 27.45 13.65 -36.70
C SER A 288 28.97 13.85 -36.81
N THR A 289 29.45 14.30 -37.98
CA THR A 289 30.85 14.67 -38.19
C THR A 289 31.23 15.95 -37.44
N ASP A 290 30.24 16.82 -37.17
CA ASP A 290 30.43 18.05 -36.40
C ASP A 290 29.63 17.99 -35.10
N ILE A 291 30.13 17.21 -34.14
CA ILE A 291 29.53 17.09 -32.80
C ILE A 291 29.52 18.44 -32.07
N THR A 292 30.46 19.34 -32.40
CA THR A 292 30.65 20.61 -31.70
C THR A 292 29.50 21.59 -31.96
N ALA A 293 28.95 21.60 -33.18
CA ALA A 293 27.76 22.37 -33.53
C ALA A 293 26.51 22.01 -32.73
N HIS A 294 26.46 20.80 -32.15
CA HIS A 294 25.31 20.28 -31.40
C HIS A 294 25.46 20.37 -29.87
N ARG A 295 26.40 21.19 -29.37
CA ARG A 295 26.64 21.32 -27.92
C ARG A 295 25.37 21.64 -27.14
N ASP A 296 24.66 22.70 -27.51
CA ASP A 296 23.47 23.17 -26.79
C ASP A 296 22.33 22.15 -26.83
N GLU A 297 22.20 21.43 -27.95
CA GLU A 297 21.25 20.34 -28.11
C GLU A 297 21.56 19.19 -27.14
N LEU A 298 22.84 18.82 -26.99
CA LEU A 298 23.26 17.78 -26.06
C LEU A 298 23.03 18.17 -24.59
N VAL A 299 23.25 19.45 -24.23
CA VAL A 299 22.94 19.97 -22.89
C VAL A 299 21.44 19.83 -22.59
N ASN A 300 20.60 20.19 -23.55
CA ASN A 300 19.16 20.11 -23.43
C ASN A 300 18.67 18.64 -23.35
N ILE A 301 19.25 17.74 -24.14
CA ILE A 301 18.96 16.29 -24.10
C ILE A 301 19.29 15.70 -22.72
N ASN A 302 20.47 16.01 -22.19
CA ASN A 302 20.91 15.57 -20.85
C ASN A 302 19.99 16.12 -19.75
N THR A 303 19.60 17.39 -19.86
CA THR A 303 18.68 18.01 -18.90
C THR A 303 17.31 17.33 -18.94
N SER A 304 16.77 17.08 -20.14
CA SER A 304 15.50 16.37 -20.33
C SER A 304 15.56 14.95 -19.77
N PHE A 305 16.65 14.21 -20.05
CA PHE A 305 16.87 12.88 -19.49
C PHE A 305 16.83 12.89 -17.95
N LYS A 306 17.57 13.80 -17.31
CA LYS A 306 17.58 13.94 -15.84
C LYS A 306 16.20 14.29 -15.28
N THR A 307 15.45 15.15 -15.97
CA THR A 307 14.07 15.47 -15.60
C THR A 307 13.16 14.23 -15.67
N TYR A 308 13.19 13.48 -16.78
CA TYR A 308 12.38 12.25 -16.91
C TYR A 308 12.76 11.20 -15.87
N PHE A 309 14.05 11.00 -15.63
CA PHE A 309 14.54 10.10 -14.59
C PHE A 309 14.06 10.51 -13.19
N LEU A 310 14.20 11.78 -12.83
CA LEU A 310 13.76 12.30 -11.53
C LEU A 310 12.25 12.12 -11.33
N ILE A 311 11.45 12.43 -12.35
CA ILE A 311 9.99 12.27 -12.27
C ILE A 311 9.61 10.79 -12.16
N ALA A 312 10.26 9.90 -12.92
CA ALA A 312 10.02 8.45 -12.81
C ALA A 312 10.36 7.93 -11.40
N ALA A 313 11.52 8.33 -10.87
CA ALA A 313 11.94 7.99 -9.51
C ALA A 313 10.93 8.46 -8.47
N LEU A 314 10.51 9.73 -8.51
CA LEU A 314 9.52 10.28 -7.58
C LEU A 314 8.17 9.54 -7.68
N THR A 315 7.71 9.25 -8.91
CA THR A 315 6.46 8.53 -9.17
C THR A 315 6.48 7.16 -8.50
N MET A 316 7.57 6.41 -8.69
CA MET A 316 7.74 5.08 -8.12
C MET A 316 7.95 5.10 -6.61
N THR A 317 8.76 6.03 -6.08
CA THR A 317 8.93 6.20 -4.63
C THR A 317 7.61 6.50 -3.94
N LEU A 318 6.80 7.39 -4.52
CA LEU A 318 5.50 7.73 -3.96
C LEU A 318 4.57 6.51 -3.97
N ALA A 319 4.58 5.69 -5.03
CA ALA A 319 3.82 4.45 -5.08
C ALA A 319 4.22 3.45 -3.97
N VAL A 320 5.52 3.31 -3.69
CA VAL A 320 6.05 2.47 -2.61
C VAL A 320 5.62 3.00 -1.24
N ILE A 321 5.76 4.31 -0.99
CA ILE A 321 5.37 4.93 0.28
C ILE A 321 3.88 4.74 0.54
N THR A 322 3.02 5.03 -0.43
CA THR A 322 1.56 4.88 -0.28
C THR A 322 1.17 3.42 -0.05
N SER A 323 1.79 2.48 -0.74
CA SER A 323 1.58 1.04 -0.50
C SER A 323 2.05 0.63 0.90
N GLY A 324 3.16 1.18 1.38
CA GLY A 324 3.67 1.01 2.75
C GLY A 324 2.70 1.48 3.81
N GLN A 325 2.18 2.70 3.65
CA GLN A 325 1.18 3.27 4.54
C GLN A 325 -0.12 2.47 4.52
N PHE A 326 -0.49 1.96 3.35
CA PHE A 326 -1.66 1.10 3.22
C PHE A 326 -1.55 -0.18 4.07
N TYR A 327 -0.45 -0.93 3.95
CA TYR A 327 -0.25 -2.15 4.74
C TYR A 327 -0.14 -1.85 6.23
N THR A 328 0.49 -0.72 6.58
CA THR A 328 0.56 -0.25 7.97
C THR A 328 -0.86 0.02 8.49
N ALA A 329 -1.70 0.70 7.72
CA ALA A 329 -3.09 0.96 8.09
C ALA A 329 -3.92 -0.32 8.22
N LEU A 330 -3.77 -1.28 7.31
CA LEU A 330 -4.46 -2.58 7.38
C LEU A 330 -4.12 -3.34 8.66
N ASN A 331 -2.86 -3.34 9.08
CA ASN A 331 -2.43 -3.96 10.34
C ASN A 331 -3.00 -3.25 11.59
N THR A 332 -3.57 -2.05 11.45
CA THR A 332 -4.22 -1.36 12.58
C THR A 332 -5.68 -1.74 12.81
N LEU A 333 -6.33 -2.44 11.87
CA LEU A 333 -7.72 -2.88 12.00
C LEU A 333 -7.86 -3.88 13.15
N ASP A 334 -8.95 -3.76 13.93
CA ASP A 334 -9.07 -4.48 15.21
C ASP A 334 -9.07 -6.01 15.02
N LEU A 335 -9.80 -6.51 14.01
CA LEU A 335 -9.80 -7.93 13.66
C LEU A 335 -8.42 -8.40 13.16
N VAL A 336 -7.70 -7.56 12.43
CA VAL A 336 -6.35 -7.87 11.93
C VAL A 336 -5.36 -7.95 13.07
N LYS A 337 -5.42 -7.03 14.04
CA LYS A 337 -4.62 -7.11 15.26
C LYS A 337 -4.87 -8.41 16.03
N ALA A 338 -6.14 -8.80 16.19
CA ALA A 338 -6.50 -10.05 16.84
C ALA A 338 -5.96 -11.28 16.08
N TYR A 339 -5.99 -11.23 14.75
CA TYR A 339 -5.42 -12.28 13.91
C TYR A 339 -3.88 -12.33 14.02
N ASN A 340 -3.19 -11.20 13.91
CA ASN A 340 -1.73 -11.12 14.00
C ASN A 340 -1.23 -11.63 15.36
N ALA A 341 -1.96 -11.32 16.45
CA ALA A 341 -1.69 -11.87 17.78
C ALA A 341 -1.79 -13.40 17.84
N ASN A 342 -2.71 -13.99 17.08
CA ASN A 342 -2.90 -15.44 17.02
C ASN A 342 -1.79 -16.16 16.23
N ILE A 343 -1.36 -15.57 15.10
CA ILE A 343 -0.31 -16.16 14.23
C ILE A 343 1.12 -15.77 14.64
N GLY A 344 1.28 -14.82 15.56
CA GLY A 344 2.58 -14.37 16.08
C GLY A 344 3.41 -13.51 15.13
N HIS A 345 2.81 -12.99 14.05
CA HIS A 345 3.44 -12.10 13.08
C HIS A 345 2.39 -11.29 12.32
N ASP A 346 2.80 -10.25 11.60
CA ASP A 346 1.87 -9.44 10.81
C ASP A 346 1.37 -10.20 9.56
N TYR A 347 0.05 -10.23 9.37
CA TYR A 347 -0.56 -10.81 8.17
C TYR A 347 -0.18 -10.01 6.92
N PHE A 348 -0.32 -8.69 6.97
CA PHE A 348 0.11 -7.79 5.90
C PHE A 348 1.59 -7.47 6.06
N ARG A 349 2.41 -8.38 5.56
CA ARG A 349 3.88 -8.34 5.64
C ARG A 349 4.47 -7.15 4.89
N ILE A 350 5.21 -6.30 5.60
CA ILE A 350 5.88 -5.11 5.04
C ILE A 350 7.00 -5.51 4.07
N GLU A 351 7.53 -6.72 4.18
CA GLU A 351 8.58 -7.26 3.32
C GLU A 351 8.14 -7.33 1.84
N LEU A 352 6.84 -7.55 1.59
CA LEU A 352 6.29 -7.52 0.24
C LEU A 352 6.43 -6.14 -0.39
N ILE A 353 6.33 -5.08 0.40
CA ILE A 353 6.47 -3.70 -0.07
C ILE A 353 7.94 -3.38 -0.32
N TYR A 354 8.86 -3.91 0.48
CA TYR A 354 10.29 -3.79 0.18
C TYR A 354 10.64 -4.48 -1.14
N PHE A 355 10.12 -5.68 -1.38
CA PHE A 355 10.29 -6.36 -2.65
C PHE A 355 9.67 -5.56 -3.82
N TYR A 356 8.46 -5.02 -3.63
CA TYR A 356 7.82 -4.13 -4.59
C TYR A 356 8.68 -2.90 -4.92
N GLY A 357 9.29 -2.26 -3.92
CA GLY A 357 10.21 -1.14 -4.13
C GLY A 357 11.50 -1.52 -4.85
N ILE A 358 12.10 -2.67 -4.51
CA ILE A 358 13.28 -3.20 -5.19
C ILE A 358 12.98 -3.43 -6.68
N LEU A 359 11.83 -4.02 -7.01
CA LEU A 359 11.41 -4.25 -8.40
C LEU A 359 11.30 -2.94 -9.19
N HIS A 360 10.71 -1.89 -8.60
CA HIS A 360 10.63 -0.57 -9.22
C HIS A 360 12.01 0.03 -9.48
N THR A 361 12.93 -0.09 -8.53
CA THR A 361 14.32 0.34 -8.70
C THR A 361 15.01 -0.40 -9.84
N PHE A 362 14.83 -1.72 -9.96
CA PHE A 362 15.36 -2.50 -11.08
C PHE A 362 14.83 -2.02 -12.42
N ILE A 363 13.51 -1.77 -12.52
CA ILE A 363 12.90 -1.23 -13.74
C ILE A 363 13.55 0.10 -14.11
N LEU A 364 13.71 1.05 -13.18
CA LEU A 364 14.39 2.32 -13.46
C LEU A 364 15.81 2.12 -13.96
N MET A 365 16.56 1.20 -13.35
CA MET A 365 17.97 0.95 -13.69
C MET A 365 18.14 0.38 -15.10
N ILE A 366 17.20 -0.44 -15.58
CA ILE A 366 17.20 -0.97 -16.96
C ILE A 366 17.20 0.15 -18.00
N PHE A 367 16.49 1.26 -17.76
CA PHE A 367 16.44 2.39 -18.69
C PHE A 367 17.51 3.45 -18.41
N PHE A 368 17.85 3.64 -17.13
CA PHE A 368 18.83 4.63 -16.70
C PHE A 368 20.25 4.28 -17.15
N ILE A 369 20.74 3.06 -16.86
CA ILE A 369 22.14 2.67 -17.12
C ILE A 369 22.49 2.83 -18.61
N PRO A 370 21.74 2.26 -19.58
CA PRO A 370 22.11 2.34 -20.98
C PRO A 370 22.09 3.78 -21.51
N THR A 371 21.12 4.58 -21.07
CA THR A 371 21.00 5.98 -21.48
C THR A 371 22.15 6.82 -20.92
N GLN A 372 22.49 6.63 -19.64
CA GLN A 372 23.59 7.34 -18.99
C GLN A 372 24.95 6.99 -19.61
N LEU A 373 25.21 5.69 -19.86
CA LEU A 373 26.46 5.26 -20.50
C LEU A 373 26.61 5.87 -21.90
N ARG A 374 25.52 5.92 -22.67
CA ARG A 374 25.52 6.52 -24.00
C ARG A 374 25.77 8.02 -23.97
N LEU A 375 25.12 8.73 -23.06
CA LEU A 375 25.37 10.16 -22.87
C LEU A 375 26.84 10.40 -22.49
N ASN A 376 27.39 9.60 -21.58
CA ASN A 376 28.80 9.70 -21.17
C ASN A 376 29.77 9.51 -22.34
N ASP A 377 29.56 8.50 -23.20
CA ASP A 377 30.39 8.28 -24.41
C ASP A 377 30.39 9.50 -25.34
N ILE A 378 29.22 10.08 -25.60
CA ILE A 378 29.10 11.25 -26.48
C ILE A 378 29.78 12.48 -25.85
N ASN A 379 29.72 12.63 -24.54
CA ASN A 379 30.42 13.71 -23.86
C ASN A 379 31.93 13.57 -23.94
N GLN A 380 32.45 12.36 -23.80
CA GLN A 380 33.88 12.10 -23.98
C GLN A 380 34.32 12.49 -25.40
N LYS A 381 33.53 12.14 -26.42
CA LYS A 381 33.78 12.57 -27.81
C LYS A 381 33.76 14.08 -27.97
N MET A 382 32.82 14.78 -27.31
CA MET A 382 32.75 16.24 -27.32
C MET A 382 33.98 16.89 -26.65
N LEU A 383 34.44 16.34 -25.52
CA LEU A 383 35.62 16.84 -24.81
C LEU A 383 36.90 16.70 -25.65
N VAL A 384 37.05 15.59 -26.39
CA VAL A 384 38.17 15.40 -27.31
C VAL A 384 38.12 16.39 -28.48
N ALA A 385 36.92 16.73 -28.95
CA ALA A 385 36.74 17.70 -30.04
C ALA A 385 36.95 19.18 -29.61
N TYR A 386 36.94 19.48 -28.30
CA TYR A 386 37.07 20.84 -27.76
C TYR A 386 38.17 20.97 -26.68
N PRO A 387 39.45 20.75 -27.02
CA PRO A 387 40.53 20.70 -26.03
C PRO A 387 41.02 22.07 -25.51
N SER A 388 40.57 23.21 -26.06
CA SER A 388 41.36 24.46 -26.02
C SER A 388 40.76 25.69 -25.34
N ASP A 389 39.79 25.58 -24.42
CA ASP A 389 39.50 26.70 -23.51
C ASP A 389 39.32 26.23 -22.06
N GLY A 390 40.25 26.67 -21.21
CA GLY A 390 40.45 26.28 -19.81
C GLY A 390 39.36 26.70 -18.82
N ALA A 391 38.10 26.75 -19.23
CA ALA A 391 36.97 26.99 -18.34
C ALA A 391 35.97 25.82 -18.42
N GLN A 392 36.11 24.89 -17.47
CA GLN A 392 34.99 24.18 -16.86
C GLN A 392 33.85 23.80 -17.83
N LEU A 393 34.05 22.79 -18.68
CA LEU A 393 32.92 22.03 -19.22
C LEU A 393 32.28 21.21 -18.08
N LYS A 394 31.70 21.90 -17.08
CA LYS A 394 30.73 21.40 -16.09
C LYS A 394 29.41 20.97 -16.73
N VAL A 395 29.38 20.87 -18.06
CA VAL A 395 28.20 20.62 -18.87
C VAL A 395 27.56 19.28 -18.51
N LEU A 396 28.34 18.34 -17.95
CA LEU A 396 27.85 17.08 -17.40
C LEU A 396 28.56 16.67 -16.10
N GLU A 397 28.81 17.59 -15.17
CA GLU A 397 28.92 17.10 -13.79
C GLU A 397 27.62 16.31 -13.50
N PRO A 398 27.71 15.08 -12.96
CA PRO A 398 26.52 14.44 -12.42
C PRO A 398 25.94 15.46 -11.46
N VAL A 399 24.76 16.00 -11.80
CA VAL A 399 24.16 17.09 -11.02
C VAL A 399 24.23 16.60 -9.57
N PRO A 400 24.80 17.37 -8.62
CA PRO A 400 24.95 16.89 -7.25
C PRO A 400 23.61 16.39 -6.67
N MET A 401 22.49 16.88 -7.20
CA MET A 401 21.13 16.39 -6.98
C MET A 401 20.83 15.00 -7.57
N VAL A 402 21.32 14.62 -8.75
CA VAL A 402 21.19 13.26 -9.32
C VAL A 402 22.09 12.26 -8.60
N LYS A 403 23.30 12.67 -8.19
CA LYS A 403 24.12 11.84 -7.29
C LYS A 403 23.41 11.65 -5.95
N LYS A 404 22.90 12.73 -5.34
CA LYS A 404 22.10 12.65 -4.11
C LYS A 404 20.79 11.87 -4.28
N VAL A 405 20.10 11.95 -5.43
CA VAL A 405 18.85 11.21 -5.70
C VAL A 405 19.14 9.76 -6.03
N MET A 406 20.25 9.44 -6.71
CA MET A 406 20.72 8.07 -6.85
C MET A 406 21.16 7.51 -5.51
N ASP A 407 21.94 8.24 -4.73
CA ASP A 407 22.32 7.87 -3.36
C ASP A 407 21.06 7.72 -2.49
N LEU A 408 20.01 8.52 -2.68
CA LEU A 408 18.73 8.45 -1.95
C LEU A 408 17.74 7.42 -2.51
N LEU A 409 17.82 7.02 -3.77
CA LEU A 409 17.08 5.89 -4.35
C LEU A 409 17.73 4.56 -3.97
N VAL A 410 19.06 4.52 -3.97
CA VAL A 410 19.88 3.35 -3.62
C VAL A 410 19.95 3.17 -2.11
N MET A 411 20.04 4.23 -1.31
CA MET A 411 20.01 4.15 0.17
C MET A 411 18.60 4.27 0.77
N GLY A 412 17.61 4.86 0.07
CA GLY A 412 16.40 5.37 0.72
C GLY A 412 15.09 4.65 0.45
N ALA A 413 14.92 3.76 -0.54
CA ALA A 413 13.58 3.17 -0.71
C ALA A 413 13.09 2.36 0.53
N PRO A 414 13.93 1.55 1.21
CA PRO A 414 13.55 0.89 2.47
C PRO A 414 13.75 1.79 3.71
N LEU A 415 14.77 2.64 3.68
CA LEU A 415 15.22 3.44 4.83
C LEU A 415 14.39 4.72 5.02
N LEU A 416 13.87 5.29 3.93
CA LEU A 416 12.94 6.42 3.94
C LEU A 416 11.53 5.96 4.33
N ALA A 417 11.13 4.73 3.99
CA ALA A 417 9.92 4.12 4.54
C ALA A 417 10.03 3.90 6.06
N ALA A 418 11.17 3.40 6.54
CA ALA A 418 11.47 3.29 7.96
C ALA A 418 11.56 4.66 8.66
N PHE A 419 12.16 5.66 8.03
CA PHE A 419 12.30 7.02 8.57
C PHE A 419 10.97 7.78 8.62
N VAL A 420 10.13 7.68 7.58
CA VAL A 420 8.76 8.25 7.59
C VAL A 420 7.92 7.55 8.66
N LYS A 421 8.05 6.24 8.83
CA LYS A 421 7.40 5.50 9.93
C LYS A 421 7.87 6.01 11.30
N SER A 422 9.19 6.16 11.52
CA SER A 422 9.72 6.70 12.79
C SER A 422 9.33 8.16 13.04
N LEU A 423 9.23 8.99 12.00
CA LEU A 423 8.72 10.36 12.13
C LEU A 423 7.23 10.39 12.51
N LEU A 424 6.43 9.50 11.92
CA LEU A 424 5.01 9.36 12.25
C LEU A 424 4.83 8.84 13.69
N ASP A 425 5.63 7.87 14.11
CA ASP A 425 5.59 7.33 15.48
C ASP A 425 5.95 8.40 16.54
N ILE A 426 6.83 9.36 16.21
CA ILE A 426 7.20 10.50 17.08
C ILE A 426 6.13 11.60 17.11
N VAL A 427 5.33 11.74 16.05
CA VAL A 427 4.28 12.77 15.96
C VAL A 427 2.94 12.24 16.49
N ALA A 428 2.71 10.93 16.42
CA ALA A 428 1.47 10.28 16.85
C ALA A 428 1.51 9.71 18.28
N GLY A 429 2.70 9.56 18.88
CA GLY A 429 2.88 9.28 20.31
C GLY A 429 3.16 10.56 21.09
#